data_AF-A0A5D2MNY9-F1
#
_entry.id   AF-A0A5D2MNY9-F1
#
_cell.length_a   1.000
_cell.length_b   1.000
_cell.length_c   1.000
_cell.angle_alpha   90.00
_cell.angle_beta   90.00
_cell.angle_gamma   90.00
#
_symmetry.space_group_name_H-M   'P 1'
#
loop_
_entity.id
_entity.type
_entity.pdbx_description
1 polymer ?
#
loop_
_entity_poly.entity_id
_entity_poly.type
_entity_poly.pdbx_seq_one_letter_code
_entity_poly.pdbx_strand_id
1 'polypeptide(L)'
;MFRNYDKHRKQKSDPKGKLSDVFRSYADSNGELNKEKLKDAFLHLDAAMPYRQAEEALRVVGKSYYINIKDETDLNTLVDYAYNKGYGYSI
;
A
#
# COMPACT_ATOMS: atom_id res chain seq x y z
N MET A 1 5.45 -26.48 24.56
CA MET A 1 5.61 -27.16 23.25
C MET A 1 5.05 -26.23 22.17
N PHE A 2 5.89 -25.93 21.18
CA PHE A 2 5.67 -24.94 20.13
C PHE A 2 4.43 -25.27 19.30
N ARG A 3 3.47 -24.34 19.20
CA ARG A 3 2.40 -24.41 18.21
C ARG A 3 2.98 -24.03 16.86
N ASN A 4 2.94 -24.98 15.95
CA ASN A 4 3.45 -24.88 14.59
C ASN A 4 2.96 -23.60 13.92
N TYR A 5 3.92 -22.81 13.44
CA TYR A 5 3.70 -21.81 12.40
C TYR A 5 3.25 -22.57 11.15
N ASP A 6 1.95 -22.57 10.89
CA ASP A 6 1.35 -23.08 9.67
C ASP A 6 1.83 -22.25 8.47
N LYS A 7 2.96 -22.70 7.93
CA LYS A 7 3.55 -22.32 6.65
C LYS A 7 2.67 -22.79 5.49
N HIS A 8 1.45 -22.29 5.34
CA HIS A 8 0.71 -22.44 4.08
C HIS A 8 -0.22 -21.24 3.83
N ARG A 9 0.35 -20.04 3.67
CA ARG A 9 -0.34 -18.93 2.98
C ARG A 9 -0.48 -19.32 1.51
N LYS A 10 -1.53 -20.08 1.20
CA LYS A 10 -1.99 -20.39 -0.16
C LYS A 10 -1.96 -19.11 -1.00
N GLN A 11 -1.10 -19.10 -2.02
CA GLN A 11 -1.15 -18.16 -3.14
C GLN A 11 -2.49 -18.33 -3.88
N LYS A 12 -3.54 -17.70 -3.37
CA LYS A 12 -4.60 -17.12 -4.19
C LYS A 12 -4.28 -15.64 -4.24
N SER A 13 -4.28 -15.06 -5.43
CA SER A 13 -4.08 -13.63 -5.70
C SER A 13 -4.93 -12.76 -4.79
N ASP A 14 -4.40 -12.41 -3.62
CA ASP A 14 -5.03 -11.48 -2.70
C ASP A 14 -4.83 -10.08 -3.28
N PRO A 15 -5.89 -9.38 -3.72
CA PRO A 15 -5.77 -8.03 -4.26
C PRO A 15 -5.01 -7.09 -3.33
N LYS A 16 -5.17 -7.26 -2.01
CA LYS A 16 -4.45 -6.47 -1.01
C LYS A 16 -2.96 -6.81 -0.96
N GLY A 17 -2.60 -8.07 -1.19
CA GLY A 17 -1.21 -8.49 -1.33
C GLY A 17 -0.52 -7.79 -2.50
N LYS A 18 -1.16 -7.80 -3.68
CA LYS A 18 -0.64 -7.11 -4.87
C LYS A 18 -0.53 -5.59 -4.66
N LEU A 19 -1.52 -4.97 -4.03
CA LEU A 19 -1.45 -3.54 -3.66
C LEU A 19 -0.28 -3.27 -2.73
N SER A 20 -0.04 -4.13 -1.73
CA SER A 20 1.10 -4.03 -0.84
C SER A 20 2.42 -4.07 -1.63
N ASP A 21 2.55 -5.01 -2.58
CA ASP A 21 3.74 -5.14 -3.41
C ASP A 21 3.98 -3.89 -4.29
N VAL A 22 2.92 -3.31 -4.88
CA VAL A 22 3.01 -2.05 -5.62
C VAL A 22 3.52 -0.93 -4.72
N PHE A 23 2.90 -0.68 -3.56
CA PHE A 23 3.38 0.39 -2.68
C PHE A 23 4.83 0.15 -2.22
N ARG A 24 5.21 -1.10 -1.97
CA ARG A 24 6.58 -1.44 -1.60
C ARG A 24 7.59 -1.16 -2.71
N SER A 25 7.23 -1.36 -3.98
CA SER A 25 8.15 -1.11 -5.09
C SER A 25 8.47 0.37 -5.32
N TYR A 26 7.63 1.29 -4.82
CA TYR A 26 7.84 2.73 -4.94
C TYR A 26 8.50 3.38 -3.72
N ALA A 27 8.67 2.67 -2.61
CA ALA A 27 9.35 3.19 -1.44
C ALA A 27 10.85 3.42 -1.70
N ASP A 28 11.49 4.35 -0.98
CA ASP A 28 12.96 4.42 -1.02
C ASP A 28 13.63 3.32 -0.18
N SER A 29 14.96 3.35 -0.16
CA SER A 29 15.81 2.58 0.73
C SER A 29 15.43 2.65 2.22
N ASN A 30 14.82 3.75 2.67
CA ASN A 30 14.35 3.89 4.05
C ASN A 30 12.99 3.24 4.27
N GLY A 31 12.27 2.87 3.21
CA GLY A 31 10.91 2.37 3.28
C GLY A 31 9.88 3.50 3.37
N GLU A 32 10.21 4.69 2.88
CA GLU A 32 9.34 5.86 2.96
C GLU A 32 8.67 6.14 1.61
N LEU A 33 7.35 6.27 1.66
CA LEU A 33 6.51 6.74 0.57
C LEU A 33 6.11 8.18 0.85
N ASN A 34 6.89 9.11 0.30
CA ASN A 34 6.49 10.52 0.26
C ASN A 34 5.36 10.74 -0.75
N LYS A 35 4.81 11.94 -0.77
CA LYS A 35 3.70 12.32 -1.65
C LYS A 35 3.95 12.04 -3.14
N GLU A 36 5.17 12.27 -3.63
CA GLU A 36 5.52 12.06 -5.05
C GLU A 36 5.52 10.58 -5.41
N LYS A 37 6.10 9.72 -4.58
CA LYS A 37 6.08 8.26 -4.76
C LYS A 37 4.70 7.67 -4.63
N LEU A 38 3.88 8.20 -3.71
CA LEU A 38 2.47 7.81 -3.60
C LEU A 38 1.72 8.16 -4.88
N LYS A 39 1.94 9.37 -5.43
CA LYS A 39 1.35 9.78 -6.70
C LYS A 39 1.76 8.82 -7.82
N ASP A 40 3.03 8.45 -7.91
CA ASP A 40 3.51 7.52 -8.94
C ASP A 40 2.95 6.11 -8.75
N ALA A 41 2.82 5.63 -7.51
CA ALA A 41 2.16 4.37 -7.19
C ALA A 41 0.68 4.39 -7.58
N PHE A 42 -0.06 5.47 -7.27
CA PHE A 42 -1.46 5.60 -7.70
C PHE A 42 -1.61 5.75 -9.21
N LEU A 43 -0.64 6.37 -9.88
CA LEU A 43 -0.59 6.42 -11.34
C LEU A 43 -0.40 5.02 -11.95
N HIS A 44 0.46 4.18 -11.35
CA HIS A 44 0.60 2.77 -11.75
C HIS A 44 -0.73 2.02 -11.62
N LEU A 45 -1.51 2.33 -10.57
CA LEU A 45 -2.84 1.76 -10.34
C LEU A 45 -3.94 2.41 -11.20
N ASP A 46 -3.58 3.13 -12.26
CA ASP A 46 -4.49 3.83 -13.19
C ASP A 46 -5.46 4.81 -12.50
N ALA A 47 -5.04 5.42 -11.38
CA ALA A 47 -5.86 6.42 -10.72
C ALA A 47 -6.07 7.65 -11.63
N ALA A 48 -7.33 8.03 -11.85
CA ALA A 48 -7.68 9.21 -12.64
C ALA A 48 -7.16 10.54 -12.04
N MET A 49 -6.95 10.59 -10.73
CA MET A 49 -6.45 11.77 -10.00
C MET A 49 -5.34 11.38 -9.01
N PRO A 50 -4.16 10.96 -9.47
CA PRO A 50 -3.15 10.32 -8.63
C PRO A 50 -2.62 11.24 -7.52
N TYR A 51 -2.47 12.54 -7.81
CA TYR A 51 -2.05 13.53 -6.82
C TYR A 51 -3.04 13.64 -5.64
N ARG A 52 -4.34 13.65 -5.94
CA ARG A 52 -5.40 13.70 -4.91
C ARG A 52 -5.43 12.40 -4.09
N GLN A 53 -5.21 11.25 -4.73
CA GLN A 53 -5.14 9.97 -4.00
C GLN A 53 -3.95 9.93 -3.05
N ALA A 54 -2.79 10.47 -3.44
CA ALA A 54 -1.62 10.57 -2.58
C ALA A 54 -1.89 11.45 -1.34
N GLU A 55 -2.55 12.60 -1.51
CA GLU A 55 -2.95 13.47 -0.39
C GLU A 55 -3.95 12.80 0.55
N GLU A 56 -4.99 12.17 -0.01
CA GLU A 56 -6.00 11.45 0.77
C GLU A 56 -5.37 10.28 1.53
N ALA A 57 -4.45 9.54 0.92
CA ALA A 57 -3.73 8.43 1.55
C ALA A 57 -2.91 8.88 2.76
N LEU A 58 -2.13 9.97 2.62
CA LEU A 58 -1.39 10.56 3.75
C LEU A 58 -2.33 10.94 4.90
N ARG A 59 -3.47 11.58 4.57
CA ARG A 59 -4.47 11.97 5.56
C ARG A 59 -5.11 10.77 6.25
N VAL A 60 -5.44 9.70 5.52
CA VAL A 60 -6.06 8.49 6.07
C VAL A 60 -5.12 7.73 6.98
N VAL A 61 -3.83 7.64 6.63
CA VAL A 61 -2.80 7.04 7.50
C VAL A 61 -2.45 7.97 8.68
N GLY A 62 -2.81 9.26 8.60
CA GLY A 62 -2.53 10.24 9.65
C GLY A 62 -1.09 10.77 9.62
N LYS A 63 -0.48 10.85 8.44
CA LYS A 63 0.87 11.37 8.23
C LYS A 63 0.85 12.65 7.42
N SER A 64 1.82 13.53 7.67
CA SER A 64 1.94 14.82 6.97
C SER A 64 2.93 14.79 5.79
N TYR A 65 3.95 13.93 5.84
CA TYR A 65 5.08 14.00 4.89
C TYR A 65 5.31 12.70 4.12
N TYR A 66 5.25 11.56 4.80
CA TYR A 66 5.47 10.25 4.21
C TYR A 66 4.74 9.15 5.00
N ILE A 67 4.56 8.00 4.35
CA ILE A 67 4.07 6.75 4.96
C ILE A 67 5.26 5.79 5.09
N ASN A 68 5.47 5.19 6.26
CA ASN A 68 6.54 4.21 6.46
C ASN A 68 6.03 2.79 6.19
N ILE A 69 6.43 2.18 5.08
CA ILE A 69 5.99 0.83 4.68
C ILE A 69 6.62 -0.31 5.49
N LYS A 70 7.56 0.00 6.40
CA LYS A 70 8.09 -0.94 7.39
C LYS A 70 7.20 -1.01 8.64
N ASP A 71 6.37 0.00 8.86
CA ASP A 71 5.29 -0.05 9.86
C ASP A 71 4.09 -0.77 9.23
N GLU A 72 3.75 -1.95 9.77
CA GLU A 72 2.66 -2.77 9.24
C GLU A 72 1.30 -2.08 9.39
N THR A 73 1.10 -1.24 10.41
CA THR A 73 -0.15 -0.49 10.61
C THR A 73 -0.33 0.57 9.53
N ASP A 74 0.73 1.33 9.26
CA ASP A 74 0.75 2.35 8.21
C ASP A 74 0.49 1.72 6.83
N LEU A 75 1.19 0.63 6.51
CA LEU A 75 1.05 -0.06 5.24
C LEU A 75 -0.33 -0.70 5.09
N ASN A 76 -0.84 -1.38 6.11
CA ASN A 76 -2.17 -2.00 6.04
C ASN A 76 -3.25 -0.93 5.85
N THR A 77 -3.14 0.21 6.52
CA THR A 77 -4.09 1.32 6.36
C THR A 77 -4.05 1.90 4.95
N LEU A 78 -2.86 2.05 4.36
CA LEU A 78 -2.70 2.49 2.96
C LEU A 78 -3.30 1.48 1.97
N VAL A 79 -3.03 0.18 2.18
CA VAL A 79 -3.54 -0.90 1.33
C VAL A 79 -5.06 -1.00 1.42
N ASP A 80 -5.63 -0.88 2.62
CA ASP A 80 -7.07 -0.90 2.84
C ASP A 80 -7.75 0.30 2.17
N TYR A 81 -7.16 1.48 2.28
CA TYR A 81 -7.61 2.67 1.56
C TYR A 81 -7.65 2.42 0.04
N ALA A 82 -6.56 1.92 -0.53
CA ALA A 82 -6.47 1.66 -1.97
C ALA A 82 -7.44 0.56 -2.44
N TYR A 83 -7.58 -0.50 -1.65
CA TYR A 83 -8.53 -1.59 -1.92
C TYR A 83 -9.97 -1.08 -1.91
N ASN A 84 -10.35 -0.27 -0.91
CA ASN A 84 -11.69 0.30 -0.80
C ASN A 84 -12.02 1.30 -1.93
N LYS A 85 -11.00 1.91 -2.55
CA LYS A 85 -11.15 2.74 -3.76
C LYS A 85 -11.27 1.91 -5.04
N GLY A 86 -11.05 0.59 -4.98
CA GLY A 86 -11.21 -0.33 -6.11
C GLY A 86 -9.92 -0.66 -6.87
N TYR A 87 -8.75 -0.19 -6.44
CA TYR A 87 -7.49 -0.42 -7.17
C TYR A 87 -7.03 -1.88 -7.17
N GLY A 88 -7.60 -2.73 -6.32
CA GLY A 88 -7.27 -4.16 -6.27
C GLY A 88 -7.87 -5.00 -7.41
N TYR A 89 -8.83 -4.48 -8.17
CA TYR A 89 -9.55 -5.26 -9.20
C TYR A 89 -8.86 -5.30 -10.57
N SER A 90 -7.88 -4.42 -10.79
CA SER A 90 -7.21 -4.23 -12.09
C SER A 90 -5.77 -4.75 -12.13
N ILE A 91 -5.29 -5.36 -11.04
CA ILE A 91 -3.88 -5.79 -10.85
C ILE A 91 -3.73 -7.29 -10.61
#